data_AF-A0A6N3B3M1-F1
#
_entry.id   AF-A0A6N3B3M1-F1
#
_cell.length_a   1.000
_cell.length_b   1.000
_cell.length_c   1.000
_cell.angle_alpha   90.00
_cell.angle_beta   90.00
_cell.angle_gamma   90.00
#
_symmetry.space_group_name_H-M   'P 1'
#
loop_
_entity.id
_entity.type
_entity.pdbx_description
1 polymer ?
#
loop_
_entity_poly.entity_id
_entity_poly.type
_entity_poly.pdbx_seq_one_letter_code
_entity_poly.pdbx_strand_id
1 'polypeptide(L)' 'MAYKYMEKQVEGAKALAEKYPHMQTHQDIYKEHVEVLEKAKAFDEVIKASQKEKTYEQLGFTASRIASEYWRDKSND' A
#
# COMPACT_ATOMS: atom_id res chain seq x y z
N MET A 1 -11.45 -3.06 -8.76
CA MET A 1 -10.78 -3.63 -7.57
C MET A 1 -9.32 -3.88 -7.91
N ALA A 2 -8.37 -3.28 -7.19
CA ALA A 2 -6.93 -3.43 -7.44
C ALA A 2 -6.46 -4.90 -7.37
N TYR A 3 -7.14 -5.72 -6.57
CA TYR A 3 -6.76 -7.12 -6.33
C TYR A 3 -7.69 -8.16 -6.97
N LYS A 4 -8.55 -7.76 -7.92
CA LYS A 4 -9.62 -8.62 -8.49
C LYS A 4 -9.12 -10.00 -8.95
N TYR A 5 -7.94 -10.06 -9.57
CA TYR A 5 -7.38 -11.31 -10.07
C TYR A 5 -6.76 -12.16 -8.97
N MET A 6 -6.13 -11.54 -7.96
CA MET A 6 -5.59 -12.23 -6.80
C MET A 6 -6.71 -12.80 -5.93
N GLU A 7 -7.80 -12.05 -5.73
CA GLU A 7 -9.00 -12.53 -5.03
C GLU A 7 -9.59 -13.76 -5.73
N LYS A 8 -9.69 -13.75 -7.06
CA LYS A 8 -10.11 -14.93 -7.84
C LYS A 8 -9.17 -16.12 -7.71
N GLN A 9 -7.85 -15.89 -7.64
CA GLN A 9 -6.88 -16.96 -7.44
C GLN A 9 -7.02 -17.58 -6.04
N VAL A 10 -7.22 -16.76 -5.01
CA VAL A 10 -7.50 -17.21 -3.64
C VAL A 10 -8.79 -18.05 -3.60
N GLU A 11 -9.86 -17.59 -4.24
CA GLU A 11 -11.13 -18.34 -4.34
C GLU A 11 -10.94 -19.69 -5.04
N GLY A 12 -10.23 -19.71 -6.18
CA GLY A 12 -9.95 -20.94 -6.92
C GLY A 12 -9.08 -21.92 -6.14
N ALA A 13 -8.04 -21.42 -5.46
CA ALA A 13 -7.18 -22.24 -4.62
C ALA A 13 -7.92 -22.78 -3.39
N LYS A 14 -8.80 -21.97 -2.79
CA LYS A 14 -9.68 -22.39 -1.69
C LYS A 14 -10.61 -23.53 -2.12
N ALA A 15 -11.27 -23.40 -3.27
CA ALA A 15 -12.14 -24.43 -3.80
C ALA A 15 -11.39 -25.75 -4.06
N LEU A 16 -10.14 -25.67 -4.53
CA LEU A 16 -9.28 -26.86 -4.71
C LEU A 16 -8.87 -27.49 -3.37
N ALA A 17 -8.49 -26.68 -2.38
CA ALA A 17 -8.14 -27.16 -1.04
C ALA A 17 -9.32 -27.83 -0.33
N GLU A 18 -10.52 -27.26 -0.46
CA GLU A 18 -11.75 -27.83 0.11
C GLU A 18 -12.18 -29.11 -0.59
N LYS A 19 -12.03 -29.19 -1.92
CA LYS A 19 -12.36 -30.39 -2.71
C LYS A 19 -11.42 -31.56 -2.42
N TYR A 20 -10.15 -31.28 -2.12
CA TYR A 20 -9.13 -32.29 -1.87
C TYR A 20 -8.42 -32.04 -0.52
N PRO A 21 -9.13 -32.22 0.61
CA PRO A 21 -8.61 -31.83 1.93
C PRO A 21 -7.42 -32.68 2.38
N HIS A 22 -7.24 -33.86 1.79
CA HIS A 22 -6.14 -34.79 2.08
C HIS A 22 -4.86 -34.47 1.29
N MET A 23 -4.91 -33.57 0.31
CA MET A 23 -3.74 -33.18 -0.47
C MET A 23 -3.11 -31.91 0.10
N GLN A 24 -1.97 -32.07 0.77
CA GLN A 24 -1.24 -30.95 1.39
C GLN A 24 -0.89 -29.84 0.38
N THR A 25 -0.51 -30.22 -0.85
CA THR A 25 -0.17 -29.28 -1.92
C THR A 25 -1.27 -28.25 -2.20
N HIS A 26 -2.55 -28.66 -2.18
CA HIS A 26 -3.65 -27.72 -2.41
C HIS A 26 -3.86 -26.76 -1.24
N GLN A 27 -3.64 -27.23 -0.01
CA GLN A 27 -3.67 -26.35 1.16
C GLN A 27 -2.53 -25.34 1.15
N ASP A 28 -1.34 -25.76 0.74
CA ASP A 28 -0.16 -24.89 0.66
C ASP A 28 -0.34 -23.81 -0.41
N ILE A 29 -0.81 -24.18 -1.61
CA ILE A 29 -1.15 -23.24 -2.68
C ILE A 29 -2.17 -22.20 -2.20
N TYR A 30 -3.21 -22.64 -1.46
CA TYR A 30 -4.19 -21.70 -0.90
C TYR A 30 -3.55 -20.73 0.09
N LYS A 31 -2.71 -21.20 1.02
CA LYS A 31 -2.00 -20.36 1.99
C LYS A 31 -1.09 -19.34 1.28
N GLU A 32 -0.33 -19.78 0.27
CA GLU A 32 0.54 -18.89 -0.50
C GLU A 32 -0.24 -17.77 -1.18
N HIS A 33 -1.36 -18.08 -1.82
CA HIS A 33 -2.19 -17.06 -2.47
C HIS A 33 -2.79 -16.05 -1.47
N VAL A 34 -3.18 -16.51 -0.28
CA VAL A 34 -3.65 -15.61 0.81
C VAL A 34 -2.51 -14.69 1.26
N GLU A 35 -1.33 -15.25 1.53
CA GLU A 35 -0.17 -14.49 2.00
C GLU A 35 0.27 -13.42 1.00
N VAL A 36 0.30 -13.75 -0.30
CA VAL A 36 0.63 -12.80 -1.37
C VAL A 36 -0.39 -11.65 -1.41
N LEU A 37 -1.69 -11.94 -1.29
CA LEU A 37 -2.74 -10.92 -1.28
C LEU A 37 -2.63 -9.98 -0.08
N GLU A 38 -2.34 -10.52 1.11
CA GLU A 38 -2.14 -9.71 2.32
C GLU A 38 -0.91 -8.81 2.21
N LYS A 39 0.22 -9.35 1.73
CA LYS A 39 1.44 -8.55 1.50
C LYS A 39 1.21 -7.44 0.47
N ALA A 40 0.48 -7.72 -0.61
CA ALA A 40 0.16 -6.71 -1.62
C ALA A 40 -0.66 -5.54 -1.03
N LYS A 41 -1.65 -5.84 -0.18
CA LYS A 41 -2.43 -4.83 0.53
C LYS A 41 -1.59 -4.00 1.49
N ALA A 42 -0.78 -4.67 2.31
CA ALA A 42 0.12 -4.00 3.25
C ALA A 42 1.13 -3.10 2.52
N PHE A 43 1.68 -3.55 1.39
CA PHE A 43 2.61 -2.77 0.60
C PHE A 43 1.97 -1.51 -0.01
N ASP A 44 0.73 -1.60 -0.49
CA ASP A 44 0.00 -0.42 -0.97
C ASP A 44 -0.29 0.60 0.14
N GLU A 45 -0.53 0.15 1.38
CA GLU A 45 -0.64 1.04 2.54
C GLU A 45 0.67 1.75 2.85
N VAL A 46 1.79 1.03 2.81
CA VAL A 46 3.14 1.59 2.99
C VAL A 46 3.44 2.63 1.91
N ILE A 47 3.13 2.35 0.63
CA ILE A 47 3.31 3.30 -0.46
C ILE A 47 2.48 4.57 -0.22
N LYS A 48 1.21 4.42 0.16
CA LYS A 48 0.33 5.56 0.43
C LYS A 48 0.83 6.40 1.60
N ALA A 49 1.33 5.77 2.67
CA ALA A 49 1.92 6.45 3.81
C ALA A 49 3.17 7.24 3.38
N SER A 50 4.08 6.60 2.62
CA SER A 50 5.29 7.24 2.12
C SER A 50 5.01 8.42 1.17
N GLN A 51 4.00 8.31 0.32
CA GLN A 51 3.58 9.43 -0.54
C GLN A 51 3.04 10.62 0.26
N LYS A 52 2.29 10.35 1.33
CA LYS A 52 1.81 11.40 2.24
C LYS A 52 2.98 12.10 2.95
N GLU A 53 3.94 11.35 3.47
CA GLU A 53 5.13 11.91 4.12
C GLU A 53 5.92 12.83 3.20
N LYS A 54 6.21 12.39 1.97
CA LYS A 54 6.87 13.24 0.95
C LYS A 54 6.09 14.52 0.67
N THR A 55 4.77 14.43 0.64
CA THR A 55 3.90 15.58 0.43
C THR A 55 3.98 16.56 1.60
N TYR A 56 3.97 16.08 2.85
CA TYR A 56 4.11 16.91 4.04
C TYR A 56 5.49 17.58 4.15
N GLU A 57 6.58 16.87 3.81
CA GLU A 57 7.93 17.46 3.75
C GLU A 57 8.00 18.60 2.71
N GLN A 58 7.47 18.37 1.50
CA GLN A 58 7.41 19.39 0.46
C GLN A 58 6.57 20.61 0.88
N LEU A 59 5.46 20.37 1.58
CA LEU A 59 4.59 21.42 2.11
C LEU A 59 5.28 22.25 3.20
N GLY A 60 6.00 21.59 4.11
CA GLY A 60 6.78 22.26 5.16
C GLY A 60 7.91 23.13 4.59
N PHE A 61 8.61 22.63 3.56
CA PHE A 61 9.64 23.40 2.86
C PHE A 61 9.06 24.62 2.14
N THR A 62 7.95 24.46 1.41
CA THR A 62 7.30 25.58 0.71
C THR A 62 6.73 26.62 1.67
N ALA A 63 6.08 26.20 2.76
CA ALA A 63 5.58 27.11 3.79
C ALA A 63 6.73 27.92 4.44
N SER A 64 7.85 27.27 4.73
CA SER A 64 9.04 27.94 5.29
C SER A 64 9.64 28.96 4.32
N ARG A 65 9.68 28.63 3.03
CA ARG A 65 10.13 29.56 1.97
C ARG A 65 9.21 30.79 1.89
N ILE A 66 7.90 30.59 1.81
CA ILE A 66 6.91 31.68 1.73
C ILE A 66 6.98 32.57 2.98
N ALA A 67 7.08 31.98 4.18
CA ALA A 67 7.23 32.74 5.41
C ALA A 67 8.51 33.59 5.38
N SER A 68 9.64 33.01 4.95
CA SER A 68 10.92 33.73 4.84
C SER A 68 10.85 34.89 3.86
N GLU A 69 10.18 34.70 2.71
CA GLU A 69 9.94 35.76 1.72
C GLU A 69 9.08 36.88 2.30
N TYR A 70 7.97 36.54 2.97
CA TYR A 70 7.10 37.52 3.64
C TYR A 70 7.86 38.36 4.67
N TRP A 71 8.67 37.74 5.52
CA TRP A 71 9.45 38.46 6.54
C TRP A 71 10.54 39.35 5.93
N ARG A 72 11.12 38.94 4.79
CA ARG A 72 12.14 39.71 4.07
C ARG A 72 11.55 40.95 3.39
N ASP A 73 10.38 40.82 2.79
CA ASP A 73 9.69 41.97 2.17
C ASP A 73 9.32 43.00 3.25
N LYS A 74 8.82 42.53 4.39
CA LYS A 74 8.42 43.39 5.52
C LYS A 74 9.59 44.06 6.26
N SER A 75 10.82 43.61 6.05
CA SER A 75 12.03 44.20 6.62
C SER A 75 12.74 45.17 5.66
N ASN A 76 12.28 45.28 4.41
CA ASN A 76 12.81 46.19 3.40
C ASN A 76 11.92 47.44 3.18
N ASP A 77 10.81 47.54 3.92
CA ASP A 77 10.01 48.76 4.15
C ASP A 77 10.41 49.42 5.48
#